data_AF-A0A7Y5QBZ0-F1
#
_entry.id   AF-A0A7Y5QBZ0-F1
#
_cell.length_a   1.000
_cell.length_b   1.000
_cell.length_c   1.000
_cell.angle_alpha   90.00
_cell.angle_beta   90.00
_cell.angle_gamma   90.00
#
_symmetry.space_group_name_H-M   'P 1'
#
loop_
_entity.id
_entity.type
_entity.pdbx_description
1 polymer ?
#
loop_
_entity_poly.entity_id
_entity_poly.type
_entity_poly.pdbx_seq_one_letter_code
_entity_poly.pdbx_strand_id
1 'polypeptide(L)'
;MITHKYQYKDRQMPTAILVAPASKHHAADIQQLAGLAYAVQPEEIEAWFDQDQFRSRIEKFPEGQWIAVEAISGRVVGVTSGMRFDFDPNAPLLESWETTTGYG
;
A
#
# COMPACT_ATOMS: atom_id res chain seq x y z
N MET A 1 30.52 -15.95 19.47
CA MET A 1 29.71 -14.71 19.51
C MET A 1 30.17 -13.85 18.34
N ILE A 2 29.42 -13.80 17.23
CA ILE A 2 29.80 -13.05 16.02
C ILE A 2 29.00 -11.76 15.97
N THR A 3 29.63 -10.65 16.33
CA THR A 3 29.00 -9.32 16.29
C THR A 3 29.10 -8.77 14.87
N HIS A 4 27.99 -8.76 14.14
CA HIS A 4 27.92 -8.11 12.83
C HIS A 4 28.03 -6.60 13.04
N LYS A 5 29.16 -6.00 12.64
CA LYS A 5 29.33 -4.55 12.57
C LYS A 5 28.56 -4.02 11.37
N TYR A 6 27.30 -3.64 11.55
CA TYR A 6 26.58 -2.86 10.55
C TYR A 6 27.21 -1.46 10.49
N GLN A 7 27.99 -1.20 9.44
CA GLN A 7 28.31 0.17 9.06
C GLN A 7 27.04 0.76 8.44
N TYR A 8 26.35 1.62 9.18
CA TYR A 8 25.33 2.49 8.58
C TYR A 8 26.03 3.36 7.53
N LYS A 9 25.69 3.16 6.25
CA LYS A 9 26.10 4.08 5.20
C LYS A 9 25.59 5.48 5.54
N ASP A 10 26.38 6.50 5.23
CA ASP A 10 26.02 7.90 5.42
C ASP A 10 24.58 8.12 4.95
N ARG A 11 23.73 8.54 5.88
CA ARG A 11 22.33 8.84 5.61
C ARG A 11 22.33 10.04 4.67
N GLN A 12 22.06 9.83 3.37
CA GLN A 12 21.74 10.92 2.47
C GLN A 12 20.68 11.78 3.18
N MET A 13 20.90 13.09 3.23
CA MET A 13 19.97 14.01 3.89
C MET A 13 18.57 13.71 3.36
N PRO A 14 17.62 13.30 4.21
CA PRO A 14 16.37 12.75 3.72
C PRO A 14 15.64 13.86 3.00
N THR A 15 15.34 13.66 1.72
CA THR A 15 14.16 14.30 1.13
C THR A 15 13.02 14.05 2.12
N ALA A 16 12.41 15.12 2.65
CA ALA A 16 11.41 14.98 3.70
C ALA A 16 10.29 14.05 3.20
N ILE A 17 10.05 12.96 3.93
CA ILE A 17 8.93 12.07 3.62
C ILE A 17 7.74 12.53 4.45
N LEU A 18 6.65 12.85 3.77
CA LEU A 18 5.39 13.26 4.38
C LEU A 18 4.42 12.09 4.34
N VAL A 19 3.72 11.84 5.45
CA VAL A 19 2.64 10.85 5.52
C VAL A 19 1.31 11.59 5.48
N ALA A 20 0.44 11.20 4.55
CA ALA A 20 -0.86 11.85 4.35
C ALA A 20 -1.95 10.80 4.03
N PRO A 21 -3.23 11.13 4.28
CA PRO A 21 -4.33 10.30 3.81
C PRO A 21 -4.25 10.10 2.29
N ALA A 22 -4.52 8.89 1.85
CA ALA A 22 -4.57 8.60 0.43
C ALA A 22 -5.85 9.18 -0.21
N SER A 23 -5.83 9.36 -1.53
CA SER A 23 -6.97 9.79 -2.32
C SER A 23 -7.05 8.94 -3.59
N LYS A 24 -8.20 8.97 -4.25
CA LYS A 24 -8.43 8.25 -5.51
C LYS A 24 -7.44 8.64 -6.62
N HIS A 25 -6.88 9.85 -6.56
CA HIS A 25 -5.91 10.34 -7.54
C HIS A 25 -4.56 9.60 -7.47
N HIS A 26 -4.24 8.96 -6.33
CA HIS A 26 -2.98 8.24 -6.16
C HIS A 26 -3.00 6.81 -6.73
N ALA A 27 -4.12 6.36 -7.32
CA ALA A 27 -4.30 4.97 -7.73
C ALA A 27 -3.23 4.49 -8.74
N ALA A 28 -2.91 5.33 -9.73
CA ALA A 28 -1.89 5.00 -10.73
C ALA A 28 -0.47 4.93 -10.12
N ASP A 29 -0.12 5.91 -9.27
CA ASP A 29 1.19 5.94 -8.61
C ASP A 29 1.39 4.74 -7.68
N ILE A 30 0.34 4.34 -6.98
CA ILE A 30 0.35 3.19 -6.08
C ILE A 30 0.44 1.88 -6.87
N GLN A 31 -0.26 1.75 -7.99
CA GLN A 31 -0.15 0.57 -8.85
C GLN A 31 1.31 0.41 -9.33
N GLN A 32 1.94 1.49 -9.82
CA GLN A 32 3.35 1.47 -10.21
C GLN A 32 4.28 1.11 -9.05
N LEU A 33 4.07 1.73 -7.88
CA LEU A 33 4.85 1.44 -6.68
C LEU A 33 4.72 -0.03 -6.28
N ALA A 34 3.52 -0.60 -6.35
CA ALA A 34 3.28 -1.98 -5.98
C ALA A 34 3.92 -2.96 -6.98
N GLY A 35 3.87 -2.65 -8.28
CA GLY A 35 4.61 -3.41 -9.29
C GLY A 35 6.12 -3.43 -9.01
N LEU A 36 6.70 -2.29 -8.62
CA LEU A 36 8.11 -2.23 -8.20
C LEU A 36 8.39 -3.03 -6.91
N ALA A 37 7.53 -2.89 -5.90
CA ALA A 37 7.72 -3.53 -4.60
C ALA A 37 7.61 -5.06 -4.64
N TYR A 38 6.75 -5.58 -5.52
CA TYR A 38 6.51 -7.02 -5.68
C TYR A 38 7.17 -7.62 -6.93
N ALA A 39 8.00 -6.85 -7.63
CA ALA A 39 8.71 -7.25 -8.85
C ALA A 39 7.78 -7.85 -9.93
N VAL A 40 6.58 -7.27 -10.06
CA VAL A 40 5.58 -7.67 -11.07
C VAL A 40 5.99 -7.13 -12.43
N GLN A 41 5.84 -7.93 -13.48
CA GLN A 41 6.12 -7.45 -14.84
C GLN A 41 5.10 -6.36 -15.24
N PRO A 42 5.50 -5.35 -16.03
CA PRO A 42 4.59 -4.26 -16.42
C PRO A 42 3.27 -4.73 -17.02
N GLU A 43 3.29 -5.81 -17.80
CA GLU A 43 2.11 -6.40 -18.45
C GLU A 43 1.16 -7.13 -17.48
N GLU A 44 1.63 -7.48 -16.28
CA GLU A 44 0.83 -8.20 -15.25
C GLU A 44 0.31 -7.26 -14.16
N ILE A 45 0.75 -6.00 -14.16
CA ILE A 45 0.52 -5.06 -13.06
C ILE A 45 -0.97 -4.78 -12.81
N GLU A 46 -1.77 -4.74 -13.87
CA GLU A 46 -3.22 -4.49 -13.78
C GLU A 46 -3.97 -5.68 -13.21
N ALA A 47 -3.56 -6.90 -13.55
CA ALA A 47 -4.13 -8.12 -12.98
C ALA A 47 -3.73 -8.28 -11.50
N TRP A 48 -2.54 -7.82 -11.12
CA TRP A 48 -2.03 -7.95 -9.76
C TRP A 48 -2.54 -6.85 -8.81
N PHE A 49 -2.63 -5.59 -9.29
CA PHE A 49 -3.15 -4.47 -8.53
C PHE A 49 -4.08 -3.62 -9.38
N ASP A 50 -5.38 -3.88 -9.24
CA ASP A 50 -6.43 -3.12 -9.90
C ASP A 50 -6.63 -1.75 -9.23
N GLN A 51 -6.59 -0.69 -10.03
CA GLN A 51 -6.80 0.67 -9.57
C GLN A 51 -8.24 0.89 -9.08
N ASP A 52 -9.24 0.19 -9.62
CA ASP A 52 -10.63 0.31 -9.20
C ASP A 52 -10.86 -0.31 -7.82
N GLN A 53 -10.20 -1.43 -7.51
CA GLN A 53 -10.18 -1.97 -6.15
C GLN A 53 -9.56 -0.99 -5.17
N PHE A 54 -8.46 -0.31 -5.54
CA PHE A 54 -7.88 0.71 -4.67
C PHE A 54 -8.84 1.89 -4.44
N ARG A 55 -9.53 2.36 -5.50
CA ARG A 55 -10.56 3.40 -5.37
C ARG A 55 -11.69 2.96 -4.44
N SER A 56 -12.13 1.71 -4.52
CA SER A 56 -13.14 1.13 -3.62
C SER A 56 -12.68 1.16 -2.16
N ARG A 57 -11.42 0.76 -1.87
CA ARG A 57 -10.84 0.81 -0.51
C ARG A 57 -10.81 2.22 0.07
N ILE A 58 -10.49 3.21 -0.77
CA ILE A 58 -10.52 4.64 -0.37
C ILE A 58 -11.95 5.07 -0.01
N GLU A 59 -12.96 4.57 -0.72
CA GLU A 59 -14.37 4.90 -0.45
C GLU A 59 -14.89 4.22 0.82
N LYS A 60 -14.58 2.94 1.02
CA LYS A 60 -15.15 2.15 2.12
C LYS A 60 -14.37 2.22 3.41
N PHE A 61 -13.04 2.31 3.32
CA PHE A 61 -12.14 2.28 4.48
C PHE A 61 -11.11 3.42 4.44
N PRO A 62 -11.55 4.70 4.31
CA PRO A 62 -10.66 5.84 4.16
C PRO A 62 -9.65 5.97 5.32
N GLU A 63 -10.03 5.57 6.54
CA GLU A 63 -9.16 5.63 7.72
C GLU A 63 -7.96 4.66 7.65
N GLY A 64 -8.05 3.64 6.80
CA GLY A 64 -7.01 2.65 6.58
C GLY A 64 -6.08 2.98 5.42
N GLN A 65 -6.34 4.07 4.67
CA GLN A 65 -5.58 4.38 3.45
C GLN A 65 -4.64 5.57 3.66
N TRP A 66 -3.34 5.30 3.64
CA TRP A 66 -2.30 6.33 3.79
C TRP A 66 -1.22 6.16 2.74
N ILE A 67 -0.59 7.27 2.36
CA ILE A 67 0.57 7.30 1.49
C ILE A 67 1.74 8.00 2.15
N ALA A 68 2.95 7.62 1.74
CA ALA A 68 4.17 8.35 2.00
C ALA A 68 4.60 9.07 0.71
N VAL A 69 4.85 10.38 0.80
CA VAL A 69 5.19 11.25 -0.33
C VAL A 69 6.57 11.86 -0.10
N GLU A 70 7.41 11.79 -1.13
CA GLU A 70 8.66 12.55 -1.15
C GLU A 70 8.37 14.03 -1.38
N ALA A 71 8.66 14.90 -0.40
CA ALA A 71 8.20 16.29 -0.38
C ALA A 71 8.68 17.14 -1.58
N ILE A 72 9.85 16.85 -2.14
CA ILE A 72 10.41 17.64 -3.25
C ILE A 72 9.78 17.25 -4.59
N SER A 73 9.66 15.95 -4.86
CA SER A 73 9.18 15.45 -6.15
C SER A 73 7.66 15.26 -6.19
N GLY A 74 7.00 15.20 -5.03
CA GLY A 74 5.61 14.80 -4.91
C GLY A 74 5.37 13.31 -5.17
N ARG A 75 6.44 12.52 -5.36
CA ARG A 75 6.33 11.10 -5.70
C ARG A 75 5.82 10.29 -4.51
N VAL A 76 4.83 9.42 -4.75
CA VAL A 76 4.42 8.40 -3.79
C VAL A 76 5.53 7.35 -3.67
N VAL A 77 6.04 7.16 -2.45
CA VAL A 77 7.14 6.22 -2.13
C VAL A 77 6.72 5.14 -1.13
N GLY A 78 5.48 5.18 -0.67
CA GLY A 78 4.93 4.21 0.26
C GLY A 78 3.41 4.27 0.26
N VAL A 79 2.78 3.15 0.57
CA VAL A 79 1.34 3.03 0.73
C VAL A 79 1.03 2.08 1.88
N THR A 80 -0.05 2.36 2.59
CA THR A 80 -0.72 1.40 3.45
C THR A 80 -2.17 1.29 3.00
N SER A 81 -2.69 0.06 3.02
CA SER A 81 -4.08 -0.22 2.68
C SER A 81 -4.64 -1.15 3.74
N GLY A 82 -5.39 -0.59 4.68
CA GLY A 82 -6.05 -1.31 5.76
C GLY A 82 -7.55 -1.41 5.54
N MET A 83 -8.13 -2.55 5.87
CA MET A 83 -9.57 -2.79 5.85
C MET A 83 -9.99 -3.27 7.25
N ARG A 84 -11.22 -2.94 7.65
CA ARG A 84 -11.80 -3.43 8.91
C ARG A 84 -12.85 -4.48 8.56
N PHE A 85 -12.82 -5.59 9.26
CA PHE A 85 -13.85 -6.62 9.15
C PHE A 85 -14.34 -6.99 10.54
N ASP A 86 -15.61 -7.38 10.61
CA ASP A 86 -16.24 -7.83 11.85
C ASP A 86 -15.91 -9.31 12.06
N PHE A 87 -14.91 -9.59 12.89
CA PHE A 87 -14.46 -10.95 13.16
C PHE A 87 -15.32 -11.61 14.24
N ASP A 88 -16.03 -12.67 13.88
CA ASP A 88 -16.71 -13.55 14.84
C ASP A 88 -15.98 -14.90 14.92
N PRO A 89 -15.39 -15.26 16.08
CA PRO A 89 -14.70 -16.54 16.24
C PRO A 89 -15.63 -17.76 16.12
N ASN A 90 -16.96 -17.56 16.20
CA ASN A 90 -17.96 -18.62 16.06
C ASN A 90 -18.52 -18.74 14.64
N ALA A 91 -18.23 -17.78 13.76
CA ALA A 91 -18.68 -17.78 12.36
C ALA A 91 -17.45 -17.82 11.43
N PRO A 92 -17.09 -19.00 10.87
CA PRO A 92 -15.94 -19.09 9.98
C PRO A 92 -16.17 -18.27 8.70
N LEU A 93 -15.16 -17.49 8.29
CA LEU A 93 -15.12 -16.82 6.99
C LEU A 93 -14.84 -17.86 5.90
N LEU A 94 -15.89 -18.30 5.21
CA LEU A 94 -15.80 -19.31 4.14
C LEU A 94 -15.70 -18.70 2.73
N GLU A 95 -15.89 -17.40 2.61
CA GLU A 95 -15.80 -16.67 1.35
C GLU A 95 -14.37 -16.20 1.05
N SER A 96 -14.12 -15.74 -0.18
CA SER A 96 -12.81 -15.22 -0.55
C SER A 96 -12.50 -13.93 0.20
N TRP A 97 -11.22 -13.60 0.34
CA TRP A 97 -10.79 -12.35 0.97
C TRP A 97 -11.36 -11.13 0.26
N GLU A 98 -11.41 -11.16 -1.07
CA GLU A 98 -12.01 -10.12 -1.89
C GLU A 98 -13.50 -9.98 -1.56
N THR A 99 -14.23 -11.08 -1.42
CA THR A 99 -15.66 -11.04 -1.07
C THR A 99 -15.87 -10.47 0.34
N THR A 100 -15.08 -10.94 1.31
CA THR A 100 -15.11 -10.46 2.71
C THR A 100 -14.86 -8.96 2.82
N THR A 101 -13.99 -8.43 1.97
CA THR A 101 -13.62 -7.02 1.95
C THR A 101 -14.44 -6.20 0.94
N GLY A 102 -15.43 -6.81 0.29
CA GLY A 102 -16.28 -6.14 -0.71
C GLY A 102 -15.55 -5.72 -1.99
N TYR A 103 -14.49 -6.41 -2.38
CA TYR A 103 -13.54 -6.07 -3.46
C TYR A 103 -12.74 -4.80 -3.18
N GLY A 104 -12.59 -4.47 -1.89
CA GLY A 104 -12.07 -3.21 -1.40
C GLY A 104 -13.12 -2.40 -0.70
#